data_AF-A0A8J8Q4X6-F1
#
_entry.id   AF-A0A8J8Q4X6-F1
#
_cell.length_a   1.000
_cell.length_b   1.000
_cell.length_c   1.000
_cell.angle_alpha   90.00
_cell.angle_beta   90.00
_cell.angle_gamma   90.00
#
_symmetry.space_group_name_H-M   'P 1'
#
loop_
_entity.id
_entity.type
_entity.pdbx_description
1 polymer ?
#
loop_
_entity_poly.entity_id
_entity_poly.type
_entity_poly.pdbx_seq_one_letter_code
_entity_poly.pdbx_strand_id
1 'polypeptide(L)'
;MSEGDIPRLALLDELADRILEHAADELEPERTTLEVTGYADGDYEIGAYETVEIRSDPERGEVWERVEIRYNRQREWIQRYQYAEAEGGRFDERVTDLEAYPDPVALAEYDDE
;
A
#
# COMPACT_ATOMS: atom_id res chain seq x y z
N MET A 1 -7.40 -16.62 -24.83
CA MET A 1 -7.35 -15.88 -23.57
C MET A 1 -6.43 -16.69 -22.69
N SER A 2 -5.19 -16.25 -22.50
CA SER A 2 -4.19 -17.03 -21.79
C SER A 2 -4.47 -16.99 -20.29
N GLU A 3 -4.36 -18.14 -19.63
CA GLU A 3 -4.35 -18.35 -18.16
C GLU A 3 -3.16 -17.66 -17.45
N GLY A 4 -2.71 -16.50 -17.95
CA GLY A 4 -1.41 -15.88 -17.61
C GLY A 4 -1.46 -14.54 -16.88
N ASP A 5 -2.64 -13.96 -16.63
CA ASP A 5 -2.75 -12.56 -16.14
C ASP A 5 -3.44 -12.39 -14.78
N ILE A 6 -3.65 -13.48 -14.02
CA ILE A 6 -4.00 -13.35 -12.60
C ILE A 6 -2.69 -13.49 -11.83
N PRO A 7 -2.23 -12.46 -11.09
CA PRO A 7 -1.09 -12.60 -10.18
C PRO A 7 -1.32 -13.85 -9.34
N ARG A 8 -0.37 -14.79 -9.41
CA ARG A 8 -0.49 -16.04 -8.65
C ARG A 8 -0.69 -15.67 -7.19
N LEU A 9 -1.67 -16.26 -6.53
CA LEU A 9 -1.96 -16.00 -5.11
C LEU A 9 -0.70 -16.02 -4.22
N ALA A 10 0.27 -16.88 -4.53
CA ALA A 10 1.57 -16.91 -3.83
C ALA A 10 2.37 -15.60 -3.90
N LEU A 11 2.29 -14.85 -5.00
CA LEU A 11 2.95 -13.56 -5.16
C LEU A 11 2.21 -12.45 -4.40
N LEU A 12 0.89 -12.62 -4.19
CA LEU A 12 0.10 -11.79 -3.28
C LEU A 12 0.47 -12.08 -1.83
N ASP A 13 0.72 -13.35 -1.49
CA ASP A 13 1.13 -13.76 -0.15
C ASP A 13 2.49 -13.15 0.22
N GLU A 14 3.50 -13.27 -0.65
CA GLU A 14 4.82 -12.67 -0.42
C GLU A 14 4.77 -11.13 -0.32
N LEU A 15 4.01 -10.47 -1.21
CA LEU A 15 3.85 -9.02 -1.17
C LEU A 15 3.11 -8.58 0.11
N ALA A 16 2.07 -9.31 0.51
CA ALA A 16 1.32 -9.02 1.73
C ALA A 16 2.22 -9.16 2.97
N ASP A 17 3.06 -10.20 3.02
CA ASP A 17 4.04 -10.39 4.09
C ASP A 17 5.03 -9.23 4.16
N ARG A 18 5.59 -8.79 3.01
CA ARG A 18 6.49 -7.61 2.99
C ARG A 18 5.79 -6.34 3.46
N ILE A 19 4.56 -6.09 3.01
CA ILE A 19 3.77 -4.93 3.46
C ILE A 19 3.53 -4.99 4.97
N LEU A 20 3.22 -6.16 5.52
CA LEU A 20 2.98 -6.36 6.95
C LEU A 20 4.25 -6.19 7.78
N GLU A 21 5.42 -6.59 7.27
CA GLU A 21 6.70 -6.33 7.93
C GLU A 21 6.95 -4.83 8.07
N HIS A 22 6.83 -4.06 6.97
CA HIS A 22 6.95 -2.61 7.02
C HIS A 22 5.87 -1.96 7.91
N ALA A 23 4.64 -2.47 7.86
CA ALA A 23 3.57 -1.98 8.71
C ALA A 23 3.85 -2.19 10.20
N ALA A 24 4.50 -3.30 10.58
CA ALA A 24 4.88 -3.58 11.95
C ALA A 24 5.97 -2.62 12.47
N ASP A 25 6.84 -2.13 11.58
CA ASP A 25 7.89 -1.16 11.92
C ASP A 25 7.38 0.30 11.92
N GLU A 26 6.45 0.64 11.02
CA GLU A 26 6.04 2.01 10.74
C GLU A 26 4.71 2.45 11.38
N LEU A 27 3.83 1.50 11.74
CA LEU A 27 2.47 1.77 12.24
C LEU A 27 2.28 1.24 13.66
N GLU A 28 1.31 1.80 14.39
CA GLU A 28 0.93 1.24 15.70
C GLU A 28 0.09 -0.05 15.50
N PRO A 29 0.55 -1.22 15.99
CA PRO A 29 -0.10 -2.50 15.68
C PRO A 29 -1.55 -2.58 16.14
N GLU A 30 -1.90 -1.95 17.27
CA GLU A 30 -3.25 -1.95 17.84
C GLU A 30 -4.26 -1.16 17.00
N ARG A 31 -3.79 -0.29 16.10
CA ARG A 31 -4.60 0.57 15.23
C ARG A 31 -4.45 0.24 13.74
N THR A 32 -3.63 -0.76 13.42
CA THR A 32 -3.33 -1.14 12.05
C THR A 32 -4.46 -2.01 11.48
N THR A 33 -4.88 -1.67 10.26
CA THR A 33 -5.82 -2.45 9.45
C THR A 33 -5.13 -2.83 8.15
N LEU A 34 -5.17 -4.12 7.80
CA LEU A 34 -4.77 -4.60 6.48
C LEU A 34 -5.98 -4.61 5.56
N GLU A 35 -5.85 -4.01 4.39
CA GLU A 35 -6.90 -3.94 3.37
C GLU A 35 -6.38 -4.47 2.04
N VAL A 36 -7.23 -5.23 1.37
CA VAL A 36 -7.02 -5.72 0.00
C VAL A 36 -8.21 -5.29 -0.84
N THR A 37 -7.95 -4.45 -1.84
CA THR A 37 -8.97 -3.91 -2.74
C THR A 37 -8.78 -4.51 -4.11
N GLY A 38 -9.79 -5.24 -4.61
CA GLY A 38 -9.81 -5.77 -5.98
C GLY A 38 -10.60 -4.86 -6.93
N TYR A 39 -10.07 -4.65 -8.13
CA TYR A 39 -10.69 -3.87 -9.19
C TYR A 39 -11.34 -4.76 -10.26
N ALA A 40 -12.30 -4.20 -10.99
CA ALA A 40 -13.11 -4.96 -11.96
C ALA A 40 -12.33 -5.46 -13.19
N ASP A 41 -11.18 -4.86 -13.46
CA ASP A 41 -10.23 -5.27 -14.51
C ASP A 41 -9.28 -6.38 -14.05
N GLY A 42 -9.41 -6.86 -12.82
CA GLY A 42 -8.55 -7.88 -12.23
C GLY A 42 -7.28 -7.31 -11.60
N ASP A 43 -7.12 -5.98 -11.57
CA ASP A 43 -6.06 -5.35 -10.77
C ASP A 43 -6.42 -5.38 -9.28
N TYR A 44 -5.43 -5.12 -8.43
CA TYR A 44 -5.62 -5.11 -6.99
C TYR A 44 -4.66 -4.12 -6.33
N GLU A 45 -5.07 -3.59 -5.18
CA GLU A 45 -4.24 -2.81 -4.26
C GLU A 45 -4.19 -3.55 -2.91
N ILE A 46 -2.99 -3.68 -2.34
CA ILE A 46 -2.80 -4.14 -0.97
C ILE A 46 -2.15 -3.00 -0.20
N GLY A 47 -2.71 -2.69 0.97
CA GLY A 47 -2.15 -1.68 1.87
C GLY A 47 -2.48 -2.01 3.32
N ALA A 48 -1.58 -1.62 4.21
CA ALA A 48 -1.83 -1.59 5.63
C ALA A 48 -1.90 -0.12 6.07
N TYR A 49 -2.89 0.26 6.86
CA TYR A 49 -3.03 1.63 7.33
C TYR A 49 -3.38 1.73 8.80
N GLU A 50 -3.06 2.86 9.40
CA GLU A 50 -3.59 3.31 10.68
C GLU A 50 -4.28 4.68 10.53
N THR A 51 -5.31 4.92 11.35
CA THR A 51 -5.86 6.26 11.55
C THR A 51 -5.21 6.87 12.79
N VAL A 52 -4.44 7.93 12.57
CA VAL A 52 -3.65 8.62 13.60
C VAL A 52 -4.52 9.56 14.42
N GLU A 53 -5.35 10.34 13.73
CA GLU A 53 -6.21 11.37 14.33
C GLU A 53 -7.51 11.49 13.54
N ILE A 54 -8.59 11.86 14.24
CA ILE A 54 -9.84 12.30 13.63
C ILE A 54 -10.14 13.69 14.17
N ARG A 55 -10.31 14.68 13.30
CA ARG A 55 -10.62 16.06 13.67
C ARG A 55 -11.75 16.63 12.85
N SER A 56 -12.50 17.56 13.43
CA SER A 56 -13.51 18.32 12.69
C SER A 56 -12.88 19.56 12.06
N ASP A 57 -13.06 19.73 10.76
CA ASP A 57 -12.68 20.88 9.96
C ASP A 57 -13.93 21.64 9.48
N PRO A 58 -14.00 22.96 9.63
CA PRO A 58 -15.19 23.74 9.29
C PRO A 58 -15.48 23.82 7.78
N GLU A 59 -14.49 23.58 6.92
CA GLU A 59 -14.64 23.62 5.45
C GLU A 59 -14.82 22.22 4.86
N ARG A 60 -14.23 21.20 5.49
CA ARG A 60 -14.12 19.83 4.94
C ARG A 60 -14.92 18.78 5.72
N GLY A 61 -15.47 19.11 6.88
CA GLY A 61 -16.18 18.16 7.73
C GLY A 61 -15.24 17.33 8.59
N GLU A 62 -15.54 16.04 8.77
CA GLU A 62 -14.62 15.13 9.48
C GLU A 62 -13.39 14.84 8.61
N VAL A 63 -12.21 15.01 9.21
CA VAL A 63 -10.91 14.80 8.57
C VAL A 63 -10.17 13.73 9.35
N TRP A 64 -9.75 12.68 8.64
CA TRP A 64 -8.95 11.58 9.17
C TRP A 64 -7.50 11.77 8.74
N GLU A 65 -6.57 11.84 9.70
CA GLU A 65 -5.15 11.73 9.42
C GLU A 65 -4.76 10.25 9.41
N ARG A 66 -4.15 9.79 8.31
CA ARG A 66 -3.82 8.38 8.08
C ARG A 66 -2.37 8.21 7.67
N VAL A 67 -1.81 7.08 8.08
CA VAL A 67 -0.54 6.57 7.56
C VAL A 67 -0.83 5.22 6.91
N GLU A 68 -0.34 5.01 5.70
CA GLU A 68 -0.59 3.82 4.89
C GLU A 68 0.73 3.32 4.30
N ILE A 69 1.01 2.03 4.48
CA ILE A 69 2.07 1.29 3.79
C ILE A 69 1.40 0.55 2.64
N ARG A 70 1.79 0.85 1.40
CA ARG A 70 1.22 0.18 0.23
C ARG A 70 2.24 0.00 -0.88
N TYR A 71 1.94 -0.95 -1.75
CA TYR A 71 2.72 -1.21 -2.94
C TYR A 71 2.29 -0.33 -4.11
N ASN A 72 3.24 0.44 -4.65
CA ASN A 72 3.06 1.23 -5.86
C ASN A 72 3.59 0.46 -7.07
N ARG A 73 2.68 -0.21 -7.76
CA ARG A 73 2.97 -1.01 -8.96
C ARG A 73 3.61 -0.23 -10.11
N GLN A 74 3.35 1.07 -10.23
CA GLN A 74 3.92 1.88 -11.33
C GLN A 74 5.41 2.18 -11.11
N ARG A 75 5.84 2.20 -9.86
CA ARG A 75 7.23 2.45 -9.48
C ARG A 75 7.96 1.18 -9.08
N GLU A 76 7.22 0.14 -8.72
CA GLU A 76 7.74 -1.09 -8.13
C GLU A 76 8.41 -0.78 -6.77
N TRP A 77 7.67 -0.07 -5.90
CA TRP A 77 8.11 0.27 -4.54
C TRP A 77 7.00 0.02 -3.52
N ILE A 78 7.38 -0.53 -2.37
CA ILE A 78 6.61 -0.39 -1.13
C ILE A 78 6.94 1.00 -0.56
N GLN A 79 5.89 1.78 -0.30
CA GLN A 79 6.02 3.17 0.10
C GLN A 79 5.12 3.46 1.32
N ARG A 80 5.58 4.39 2.16
CA ARG A 80 4.83 4.99 3.25
C ARG A 80 4.16 6.27 2.78
N TYR A 81 2.85 6.31 2.92
CA TYR A 81 2.01 7.47 2.65
C TYR A 81 1.52 8.04 3.97
N GLN A 82 1.64 9.35 4.15
CA GLN A 82 0.93 10.08 5.19
C GLN A 82 0.05 11.12 4.51
N TYR A 83 -1.24 11.09 4.82
CA TYR A 83 -2.20 11.98 4.19
C TYR A 83 -3.35 12.29 5.13
N ALA A 84 -4.07 13.37 4.82
CA ALA A 84 -5.36 13.65 5.40
C ALA A 84 -6.46 13.28 4.40
N GLU A 85 -7.57 12.74 4.91
CA GLU A 85 -8.72 12.32 4.12
C GLU A 85 -9.97 13.01 4.64
N ALA A 86 -10.85 13.42 3.75
CA ALA A 86 -12.21 13.87 4.05
C ALA A 86 -13.17 13.21 3.05
N GLU A 87 -14.49 13.43 3.17
CA GLU A 87 -15.47 12.90 2.20
C GLU A 87 -15.15 13.28 0.74
N GLY A 88 -14.48 14.42 0.53
CA GLY A 88 -14.05 14.89 -0.79
C GLY A 88 -12.76 14.25 -1.34
N GLY A 89 -12.10 13.36 -0.58
CA GLY A 89 -10.89 12.65 -0.97
C GLY A 89 -9.66 13.00 -0.13
N ARG A 90 -8.50 12.50 -0.59
CA ARG A 90 -7.19 12.63 0.07
C ARG A 90 -6.49 13.95 -0.28
N PHE A 91 -5.72 14.49 0.66
CA PHE A 91 -4.93 15.72 0.50
C PHE A 91 -3.72 15.77 1.44
N ASP A 92 -2.85 16.77 1.23
CA ASP A 92 -1.60 16.98 1.98
C ASP A 92 -0.70 15.72 2.04
N GLU A 93 -0.70 14.95 0.95
CA GLU A 93 0.00 13.67 0.85
C GLU A 93 1.52 13.86 0.89
N ARG A 94 2.18 13.03 1.71
CA ARG A 94 3.63 12.86 1.75
C ARG A 94 3.95 11.39 1.52
N VAL A 95 4.88 11.13 0.61
CA VAL A 95 5.28 9.78 0.21
C VAL A 95 6.76 9.58 0.54
N THR A 96 7.08 8.46 1.17
CA THR A 96 8.44 8.02 1.46
C THR A 96 8.66 6.63 0.89
N ASP A 97 9.75 6.45 0.16
CA ASP A 97 10.16 5.17 -0.42
C ASP A 97 10.76 4.30 0.69
N LEU A 98 10.23 3.07 0.87
CA LEU A 98 10.73 2.13 1.89
C LEU A 98 11.58 1.04 1.26
N GLU A 99 11.05 0.35 0.25
CA GLU A 99 11.68 -0.80 -0.39
C GLU A 99 11.29 -0.86 -1.87
N ALA A 100 12.27 -1.08 -2.75
CA ALA A 100 12.00 -1.44 -4.14
C ALA A 100 11.54 -2.90 -4.17
N TYR A 101 10.39 -3.18 -4.79
CA TYR A 101 9.79 -4.51 -4.83
C TYR A 101 9.14 -4.79 -6.21
N PRO A 102 9.42 -5.92 -6.87
CA PRO A 102 10.39 -6.93 -6.46
C PRO A 102 11.82 -6.36 -6.48
N ASP A 103 12.73 -6.95 -5.69
CA ASP A 103 14.12 -6.48 -5.62
C ASP A 103 14.73 -6.49 -7.05
N PRO A 104 15.16 -5.33 -7.59
CA PRO A 104 15.68 -5.25 -8.95
C PRO A 104 16.95 -6.07 -9.15
N VAL A 105 17.71 -6.36 -8.09
CA VAL A 105 18.90 -7.22 -8.15
C VAL A 105 18.48 -8.69 -8.24
N ALA A 106 17.43 -9.09 -7.54
CA ALA A 106 16.89 -10.44 -7.62
C ALA A 106 16.29 -10.73 -9.01
N LEU A 107 15.65 -9.75 -9.65
CA LEU A 107 15.12 -9.89 -11.01
C LEU A 107 16.21 -10.07 -12.07
N ALA A 108 17.37 -9.44 -11.90
CA ALA A 108 18.48 -9.58 -12.84
C ALA A 108 19.07 -11.01 -12.86
N GLU A 109 18.93 -11.78 -11.76
CA GLU A 109 19.35 -13.18 -11.72
C GLU A 109 18.35 -14.14 -12.40
N TYR A 110 17.11 -13.71 -12.64
CA TYR A 110 16.10 -14.50 -13.37
C TYR A 110 16.13 -14.28 -14.89
N ASP A 111 16.72 -13.19 -15.38
CA ASP A 111 16.76 -12.84 -16.82
C ASP A 111 18.00 -13.43 -17.54
N ASP A 112 18.85 -14.16 -16.81
CA ASP A 112 20.07 -14.85 -17.31
C ASP A 112 19.87 -16.38 -17.54
N GLU A 113 18.63 -16.90 -17.49
CA GLU A 113 18.29 -18.31 -17.80
C GLU A 113 17.67 -18.53 -19.19
#